data_AF-A0A9X2CS88-F1
#
_entry.id   AF-A0A9X2CS88-F1
#
_cell.length_a   1.000
_cell.length_b   1.000
_cell.length_c   1.000
_cell.angle_alpha   90.00
_cell.angle_beta   90.00
_cell.angle_gamma   90.00
#
_symmetry.space_group_name_H-M   'P 1'
#
loop_
_entity.id
_entity.type
_entity.pdbx_description
1 polymer ?
#
loop_
_entity_poly.entity_id
_entity_poly.type
_entity_poly.pdbx_seq_one_letter_code
_entity_poly.pdbx_strand_id
1 'polypeptide(L)'
;MYPKQFTHNNKNYYLMEQPNSVEELKDLLLTNPYEIYAILNESTDQSEEPMLTTFLALYNLDFKDKIIFFDVSRQPQSTLTTELWSLPKGFIEKIDVGRVDRYPIKFYKGSN
;
A
#
# COMPACT_ATOMS: atom_id res chain seq x y z
N MET A 1 -13.98 -3.63 -4.79
CA MET A 1 -13.01 -4.56 -5.45
C MET A 1 -11.77 -3.76 -5.86
N TYR A 2 -10.56 -4.31 -5.71
CA TYR A 2 -9.33 -3.62 -6.15
C TYR A 2 -9.22 -3.63 -7.68
N PRO A 3 -8.79 -2.52 -8.30
CA PRO A 3 -8.59 -2.47 -9.75
C PRO A 3 -7.39 -3.34 -10.14
N LYS A 4 -7.42 -3.96 -11.33
CA LYS A 4 -6.25 -4.73 -11.83
C LYS A 4 -5.08 -3.82 -12.23
N GLN A 5 -5.37 -2.58 -12.57
CA GLN A 5 -4.39 -1.55 -12.93
C GLN A 5 -4.94 -0.16 -12.60
N PHE A 6 -4.07 0.82 -12.43
CA PHE A 6 -4.44 2.23 -12.39
C PHE A 6 -3.37 3.09 -13.08
N THR A 7 -3.73 4.34 -13.40
CA THR A 7 -2.81 5.29 -14.04
C THR A 7 -2.43 6.38 -13.05
N HIS A 8 -1.14 6.67 -12.94
CA HIS A 8 -0.60 7.78 -12.14
C HIS A 8 0.59 8.39 -12.88
N ASN A 9 0.64 9.73 -12.97
CA ASN A 9 1.67 10.46 -13.73
C ASN A 9 1.88 9.94 -15.17
N ASN A 10 0.78 9.67 -15.89
CA ASN A 10 0.77 9.11 -17.25
C ASN A 10 1.46 7.73 -17.39
N LYS A 11 1.70 7.03 -16.28
CA LYS A 11 2.21 5.66 -16.26
C LYS A 11 1.16 4.71 -15.73
N ASN A 12 1.13 3.50 -16.28
CA ASN A 12 0.25 2.44 -15.80
C ASN A 12 0.96 1.58 -14.75
N TYR A 13 0.24 1.31 -13.68
CA TYR A 13 0.66 0.49 -12.57
C TYR A 13 -0.27 -0.71 -12.47
N TYR A 14 0.31 -1.90 -12.33
CA TYR A 14 -0.41 -3.16 -12.38
C TYR A 14 -0.38 -3.82 -11.01
N LEU A 15 -1.51 -4.44 -10.65
CA LEU A 15 -1.63 -5.19 -9.42
C LEU A 15 -0.58 -6.29 -9.41
N MET A 16 0.25 -6.32 -8.38
CA MET A 16 1.31 -7.30 -8.22
C MET A 16 0.75 -8.63 -7.73
N GLU A 17 1.46 -9.72 -8.07
CA GLU A 17 1.37 -10.93 -7.26
C GLU A 17 1.77 -10.61 -5.82
N GLN A 18 1.05 -11.20 -4.87
CA GLN A 18 1.25 -10.93 -3.46
C GLN A 18 2.62 -11.48 -3.02
N PRO A 19 3.48 -10.66 -2.37
CA PRO A 19 4.59 -11.19 -1.61
C PRO A 19 4.08 -12.18 -0.56
N ASN A 20 4.83 -13.27 -0.33
CA ASN A 20 4.45 -14.31 0.62
C ASN A 20 4.64 -13.85 2.08
N SER A 21 5.52 -12.87 2.32
CA SER A 21 5.82 -12.34 3.64
C SER A 21 6.03 -10.83 3.65
N VAL A 22 6.12 -10.25 4.85
CA VAL A 22 6.45 -8.82 5.04
C VAL A 22 7.91 -8.58 4.67
N GLU A 23 8.80 -9.53 4.92
CA GLU A 23 10.22 -9.47 4.55
C GLU A 23 10.39 -9.37 3.02
N GLU A 24 9.70 -10.21 2.25
CA GLU A 24 9.73 -10.15 0.78
C GLU A 24 9.24 -8.79 0.28
N LEU A 25 8.20 -8.22 0.91
CA LEU A 25 7.71 -6.89 0.58
C LEU A 25 8.75 -5.81 0.90
N LYS A 26 9.45 -5.89 2.04
CA LYS A 26 10.52 -4.94 2.39
C LYS A 26 11.65 -4.97 1.37
N ASP A 27 12.12 -6.15 1.00
CA ASP A 27 13.18 -6.31 0.00
C ASP A 27 12.75 -5.74 -1.36
N LEU A 28 11.49 -5.98 -1.73
CA LEU A 28 10.90 -5.42 -2.95
C LEU A 28 10.84 -3.88 -2.92
N LEU A 29 10.44 -3.28 -1.80
CA LEU A 29 10.40 -1.81 -1.63
C LEU A 29 11.80 -1.20 -1.63
N LEU A 30 12.78 -1.86 -1.03
CA LEU A 30 14.19 -1.44 -1.04
C LEU A 30 14.80 -1.46 -2.44
N THR A 31 14.48 -2.49 -3.23
CA THR A 31 15.03 -2.68 -4.56
C THR A 31 14.33 -1.83 -5.63
N ASN A 32 13.13 -1.33 -5.35
CA ASN A 32 12.33 -0.51 -6.29
C ASN A 32 11.79 0.76 -5.61
N PRO A 33 12.68 1.63 -5.10
CA PRO A 33 12.26 2.83 -4.39
C PRO A 33 11.47 3.75 -5.32
N TYR A 34 10.38 4.35 -4.83
CA TYR A 34 9.50 5.25 -5.58
C TYR A 34 8.71 4.63 -6.75
N GLU A 35 8.75 3.30 -6.92
CA GLU A 35 8.09 2.62 -8.04
C GLU A 35 6.88 1.78 -7.64
N ILE A 36 6.63 1.65 -6.33
CA ILE A 36 5.58 0.78 -5.79
C ILE A 36 4.53 1.64 -5.09
N TYR A 37 3.28 1.41 -5.49
CA TYR A 37 2.12 2.03 -4.88
C TYR A 37 1.32 0.99 -4.10
N ALA A 38 0.74 1.44 -2.99
CA ALA A 38 -0.24 0.70 -2.22
C ALA A 38 -1.62 1.31 -2.44
N ILE A 39 -2.65 0.49 -2.61
CA ILE A 39 -4.05 0.92 -2.60
C ILE A 39 -4.73 0.28 -1.40
N LEU A 40 -5.35 1.13 -0.59
CA LEU A 40 -6.27 0.77 0.48
C LEU A 40 -7.69 1.02 -0.01
N ASN A 41 -8.60 0.08 0.26
CA ASN A 41 -10.03 0.32 0.12
C ASN A 41 -10.58 0.67 1.51
N GLU A 42 -10.96 1.93 1.72
CA GLU A 42 -11.46 2.46 2.99
C GLU A 42 -12.98 2.26 3.16
N SER A 43 -13.65 1.70 2.15
CA SER A 43 -15.07 1.37 2.23
C SER A 43 -15.31 0.30 3.31
N THR A 44 -16.31 0.55 4.14
CA THR A 44 -16.56 -0.28 5.32
C THR A 44 -17.43 -1.50 5.05
N ASP A 45 -18.25 -1.41 4.00
CA ASP A 45 -19.18 -2.45 3.56
C ASP A 45 -18.89 -2.83 2.09
N GLN A 46 -18.98 -4.12 1.75
CA GLN A 46 -18.79 -4.57 0.37
C GLN A 46 -19.87 -4.08 -0.61
N SER A 47 -21.01 -3.61 -0.09
CA SER A 47 -22.11 -3.04 -0.86
C SER A 47 -21.94 -1.55 -1.18
N GLU A 48 -20.96 -0.87 -0.57
CA GLU A 48 -20.64 0.52 -0.85
C GLU A 48 -19.75 0.67 -2.09
N GLU A 49 -19.79 1.85 -2.70
CA GLU A 49 -18.82 2.20 -3.73
C GLU A 49 -17.39 2.20 -3.14
N PRO A 50 -16.39 1.60 -3.83
CA PRO A 50 -15.04 1.52 -3.31
C PRO A 50 -14.43 2.90 -3.06
N MET A 51 -14.06 3.17 -1.81
CA MET A 51 -13.29 4.37 -1.44
C MET A 51 -11.80 4.04 -1.49
N LEU A 52 -11.22 4.12 -2.67
CA LEU A 52 -9.81 3.80 -2.87
C LEU A 52 -8.92 5.00 -2.52
N THR A 53 -7.92 4.74 -1.69
CA THR A 53 -6.85 5.67 -1.32
C THR A 53 -5.53 5.06 -1.75
N THR A 54 -4.75 5.85 -2.49
CA THR A 54 -3.49 5.42 -3.11
C THR A 54 -2.33 6.06 -2.38
N PHE A 55 -1.36 5.24 -2.01
CA PHE A 55 -0.16 5.63 -1.33
C PHE A 55 1.06 5.26 -2.15
N LEU A 56 2.08 6.10 -2.13
CA LEU A 56 3.42 5.65 -2.47
C LEU A 56 3.97 4.85 -1.27
N ALA A 57 4.41 3.62 -1.53
CA ALA A 57 4.97 2.74 -0.52
C ALA A 57 6.50 2.85 -0.52
N LEU A 58 7.06 3.14 0.65
CA LEU A 58 8.49 3.33 0.83
C LEU A 58 8.99 2.52 2.03
N TYR A 59 10.24 2.09 1.95
CA TYR A 59 10.94 1.49 3.07
C TYR A 59 12.35 2.06 3.15
N ASN A 60 12.78 2.41 4.37
CA ASN A 60 14.16 2.77 4.67
C ASN A 60 14.54 2.12 6.01
N LEU A 61 15.73 1.52 6.04
CA LEU A 61 16.33 0.87 7.21
C LEU A 61 16.36 1.80 8.45
N ASP A 62 16.46 3.11 8.24
CA ASP A 62 16.46 4.10 9.32
C ASP A 62 15.12 4.20 10.09
N PHE A 63 14.02 3.68 9.53
CA PHE A 63 12.66 3.79 10.09
C PHE A 63 12.22 2.59 10.92
N LYS A 64 13.15 1.90 11.58
CA LYS A 64 12.88 0.85 12.59
C LYS A 64 11.90 -0.22 12.09
N ASP A 65 12.18 -0.81 10.93
CA ASP A 65 11.38 -1.90 10.35
C ASP A 65 9.95 -1.55 9.90
N LYS A 66 9.60 -0.25 9.82
CA LYS A 66 8.27 0.20 9.39
C LYS A 66 8.22 0.57 7.91
N ILE A 67 7.06 0.37 7.30
CA ILE A 67 6.77 0.84 5.95
C ILE A 67 6.14 2.23 6.04
N ILE A 68 6.53 3.11 5.12
CA ILE A 68 5.98 4.46 5.01
C ILE A 68 4.98 4.47 3.85
N PHE A 69 3.76 4.89 4.13
CA PHE A 69 2.75 5.19 3.13
C PHE A 69 2.57 6.70 3.01
N PHE A 70 2.85 7.22 1.83
CA PHE A 70 2.69 8.62 1.49
C PHE A 70 1.44 8.80 0.61
N ASP A 71 0.41 9.46 1.10
CA ASP A 71 -0.86 9.62 0.36
C ASP A 71 -0.64 10.48 -0.91
N VAL A 72 -1.06 9.93 -2.06
CA VAL A 72 -0.96 10.57 -3.38
C VAL A 72 -2.32 10.73 -4.05
N SER A 73 -3.43 10.41 -3.35
CA SER A 73 -4.74 10.20 -3.97
C SER A 73 -5.67 11.40 -3.92
N ARG A 74 -5.68 12.18 -2.84
CA ARG A 74 -6.70 13.23 -2.62
C ARG A 74 -6.19 14.50 -1.96
N GLN A 75 -5.22 14.39 -1.06
CA GLN A 75 -4.53 15.54 -0.47
C GLN A 75 -3.03 15.23 -0.42
N PRO A 76 -2.20 15.89 -1.24
CA PRO A 76 -0.76 15.75 -1.09
C PRO A 76 -0.40 16.22 0.31
N GLN A 77 0.43 15.45 1.04
CA GLN A 77 1.14 15.79 2.29
C GLN A 77 0.77 15.01 3.57
N SER A 78 -0.11 13.99 3.53
CA SER A 78 -0.21 13.08 4.69
C SER A 78 0.76 11.89 4.53
N THR A 79 1.71 11.80 5.45
CA THR A 79 2.62 10.65 5.57
C THR A 79 2.20 9.84 6.77
N LEU A 80 2.13 8.53 6.58
CA LEU A 80 1.86 7.59 7.65
C LEU A 80 2.94 6.52 7.73
N THR A 81 3.38 6.22 8.94
CA THR A 81 4.33 5.12 9.20
C THR A 81 3.58 4.00 9.86
N THR A 82 3.76 2.78 9.34
CA THR A 82 2.88 1.68 9.68
C THR A 82 3.59 0.34 9.78
N GLU A 83 2.97 -0.57 10.52
CA GLU A 83 3.33 -1.98 10.59
C GLU A 83 2.33 -2.79 9.75
N LEU A 84 2.85 -3.78 9.02
CA LEU A 84 2.03 -4.67 8.20
C LEU A 84 2.02 -6.09 8.75
N TRP A 85 0.89 -6.78 8.55
CA TRP A 85 0.81 -8.24 8.72
C TRP A 85 0.33 -8.91 7.43
N SER A 86 1.00 -10.00 7.07
CA SER A 86 0.63 -10.80 5.90
C SER A 86 -0.66 -11.58 6.14
N LEU A 87 -1.52 -11.61 5.13
CA LEU A 87 -2.71 -12.44 5.04
C LEU A 87 -2.69 -13.20 3.71
N PRO A 88 -3.46 -14.32 3.58
CA PRO A 88 -3.57 -15.06 2.32
C PRO A 88 -4.02 -14.24 1.11
N LYS A 89 -4.60 -13.05 1.31
CA LYS A 89 -5.16 -12.20 0.26
C LYS A 89 -4.73 -10.73 0.39
N GLY A 90 -3.74 -10.37 1.20
CA GLY A 90 -3.37 -8.96 1.36
C GLY A 90 -2.42 -8.72 2.51
N PHE A 91 -2.21 -7.45 2.82
CA PHE A 91 -1.60 -7.03 4.08
C PHE A 91 -2.61 -6.26 4.91
N ILE A 92 -2.66 -6.49 6.22
CA ILE A 92 -3.35 -5.58 7.14
C ILE A 92 -2.35 -4.54 7.61
N GLU A 93 -2.81 -3.30 7.71
CA GLU A 93 -2.07 -2.16 8.24
C GLU A 93 -2.45 -1.87 9.70
N LYS A 94 -1.46 -1.54 10.54
CA LYS A 94 -1.68 -0.95 11.88
C LYS A 94 -0.98 0.38 12.06
N ILE A 95 -1.80 1.36 12.43
CA ILE A 95 -1.43 2.75 12.69
C ILE A 95 -1.48 3.01 14.20
N ASP A 96 -0.43 3.61 14.76
CA ASP A 96 -0.21 3.71 16.22
C ASP A 96 -0.85 4.95 16.88
N VAL A 97 -2.10 5.28 16.53
CA VAL A 97 -2.88 6.38 17.15
C VAL A 97 -4.10 5.83 17.90
N GLY A 98 -4.11 4.52 18.15
CA GLY A 98 -5.25 3.71 18.58
C GLY A 98 -5.32 2.46 17.69
N ARG A 99 -5.58 1.27 18.24
CA ARG A 99 -5.64 0.04 17.43
C ARG A 99 -6.82 0.11 16.47
N VAL A 100 -6.57 0.57 15.25
CA VAL A 100 -7.53 0.53 14.15
C VAL A 100 -7.13 -0.64 13.27
N ASP A 101 -7.83 -1.77 13.41
CA ASP A 101 -7.68 -2.90 12.49
C ASP A 101 -8.29 -2.47 11.14
N ARG A 102 -7.45 -2.20 10.14
CA ARG A 102 -7.89 -1.70 8.82
C ARG A 102 -7.97 -2.80 7.76
N TYR A 103 -8.65 -2.47 6.66
CA TYR A 103 -8.87 -3.32 5.49
C TYR A 103 -7.58 -3.76 4.80
N PRO A 104 -7.62 -4.82 3.97
CA PRO A 104 -6.46 -5.31 3.23
C PRO A 104 -5.82 -4.23 2.35
N ILE A 105 -4.51 -4.30 2.14
CA ILE A 105 -3.76 -3.46 1.21
C ILE A 105 -3.29 -4.28 0.02
N LYS A 106 -3.31 -3.66 -1.16
CA LYS A 106 -2.80 -4.22 -2.42
C LYS A 106 -1.68 -3.37 -2.99
N PHE A 107 -0.65 -4.02 -3.52
CA PHE A 107 0.53 -3.37 -4.07
C PHE A 107 0.54 -3.42 -5.59
N TYR A 108 1.07 -2.36 -6.19
CA TYR A 108 1.09 -2.14 -7.63
C TYR A 108 2.48 -1.66 -8.05
N LYS A 109 2.95 -2.13 -9.21
CA LYS A 109 4.24 -1.74 -9.79
C LYS A 109 4.07 -1.25 -11.22
N GLY A 110 4.87 -0.28 -11.62
CA GLY A 110 4.90 0.20 -12.99
C GLY A 110 5.46 -0.86 -13.94
N SER A 111 4.97 -0.89 -15.18
CA SER A 111 5.67 -1.59 -16.26
C SER A 111 6.91 -0.78 -16.64
N ASN A 112 8.08 -1.42 -16.62
CA ASN A 112 9.26 -0.91 -17.31
C ASN A 112 9.11 -1.03 -18.82
#